data_AF-A0A5D9DBP2-F1
#
_entry.id   AF-A0A5D9DBP2-F1
#
_cell.length_a   1.000
_cell.length_b   1.000
_cell.length_c   1.000
_cell.angle_alpha   90.00
_cell.angle_beta   90.00
_cell.angle_gamma   90.00
#
_symmetry.space_group_name_H-M   'P 1'
#
loop_
_entity.id
_entity.type
_entity.pdbx_description
1 polymer ?
#
loop_
_entity_poly.entity_id
_entity_poly.type
_entity_poly.pdbx_seq_one_letter_code
_entity_poly.pdbx_strand_id
1 'polypeptide(L)'
;MTEIARNTPTTANIVAYADIVREHQLRRQLSRMGRDLNQQALEGNLLNKALIETTERQLFELAEDRQTQSAGIRSALSSAIDTIDRAFNAKDGITGTPTGYKDLDNLTCGWQCSDLIVIAGRPSQGKTTLGMNFVENALIATAGNTVLANSPIFVFSLEMPEEQLMLRLMSSIGRLDMSQLRSGRLDDGGWEN
;
A
#
# COMPACT_ATOMS: atom_id res chain seq x y z
N MET A 1 -33.61 6.86 -33.91
CA MET A 1 -33.11 5.46 -33.95
C MET A 1 -32.36 5.16 -35.24
N THR A 2 -32.92 5.46 -36.43
CA THR A 2 -32.30 5.20 -37.74
C THR A 2 -31.08 6.07 -38.08
N GLU A 3 -30.94 7.23 -37.44
CA GLU A 3 -29.83 8.17 -37.69
C GLU A 3 -28.52 7.77 -36.96
N ILE A 4 -28.63 7.24 -35.74
CA ILE A 4 -27.47 6.73 -34.96
C ILE A 4 -26.88 5.47 -35.64
N ALA A 5 -27.73 4.59 -36.15
CA ALA A 5 -27.32 3.37 -36.84
C ALA A 5 -26.58 3.63 -38.16
N ARG A 6 -26.85 4.76 -38.84
CA ARG A 6 -26.19 5.13 -40.11
C ARG A 6 -24.86 5.85 -39.91
N ASN A 7 -24.65 6.46 -38.74
CA ASN A 7 -23.47 7.26 -38.44
C ASN A 7 -22.43 6.53 -37.57
N THR A 8 -22.60 5.21 -37.35
CA THR A 8 -21.60 4.41 -36.64
C THR A 8 -20.57 3.93 -37.66
N PRO A 9 -19.33 4.46 -37.68
CA PRO A 9 -18.27 3.83 -38.44
C PRO A 9 -18.03 2.44 -37.83
N THR A 10 -17.61 1.50 -38.66
CA THR A 10 -17.31 0.09 -38.36
C THR A 10 -17.18 -0.23 -36.86
N THR A 11 -18.01 -1.15 -36.34
CA THR A 11 -18.05 -1.60 -34.92
C THR A 11 -16.69 -2.00 -34.33
N ALA A 12 -15.68 -2.22 -35.18
CA ALA A 12 -14.29 -2.46 -34.83
C ALA A 12 -13.65 -1.35 -33.97
N ASN A 13 -14.12 -0.10 -34.01
CA ASN A 13 -13.49 1.01 -33.30
C ASN A 13 -14.35 1.63 -32.17
N ILE A 14 -15.41 0.92 -31.73
CA ILE A 14 -16.35 1.43 -30.71
C ILE A 14 -15.66 1.75 -29.38
N VAL A 15 -14.60 1.02 -29.05
CA VAL A 15 -13.78 1.23 -27.85
C VAL A 15 -13.07 2.59 -27.92
N ALA A 16 -12.42 2.91 -29.05
CA ALA A 16 -11.74 4.19 -29.22
C ALA A 16 -12.69 5.39 -29.14
N TYR A 17 -13.91 5.26 -29.69
CA TYR A 17 -14.93 6.31 -29.53
C TYR A 17 -15.43 6.43 -28.09
N ALA A 18 -15.63 5.31 -27.40
CA ALA A 18 -15.99 5.31 -25.98
C ALA A 18 -14.90 5.98 -25.13
N ASP A 19 -13.63 5.73 -25.43
CA ASP A 19 -12.49 6.36 -24.76
C ASP A 19 -12.46 7.88 -24.99
N ILE A 20 -12.71 8.35 -26.21
CA ILE A 20 -12.80 9.79 -26.53
C ILE A 20 -13.94 10.44 -25.73
N VAL A 21 -15.13 9.84 -25.72
CA VAL A 21 -16.29 10.37 -24.98
C VAL A 21 -16.00 10.42 -23.48
N ARG A 22 -15.35 9.38 -22.96
CA ARG A 22 -14.94 9.28 -21.55
C ARG A 22 -13.91 10.35 -21.19
N GLU A 23 -12.90 10.56 -22.02
CA GLU A 23 -11.87 11.60 -21.83
C GLU A 23 -12.50 13.01 -21.79
N HIS A 24 -13.43 13.29 -22.68
CA HIS A 24 -14.16 14.55 -22.66
C HIS A 24 -15.05 14.72 -21.42
N GLN A 25 -15.62 13.63 -20.90
CA GLN A 25 -16.40 13.67 -19.65
C GLN A 25 -15.50 13.98 -18.46
N LEU A 26 -14.32 13.36 -18.38
CA LEU A 26 -13.34 13.61 -17.33
C LEU A 26 -12.89 15.08 -17.32
N ARG A 27 -12.58 15.64 -18.49
CA ARG A 27 -12.26 17.08 -18.65
C ARG A 27 -13.36 17.98 -18.10
N ARG A 28 -14.64 17.64 -18.35
CA ARG A 28 -15.79 18.40 -17.84
C ARG A 28 -15.90 18.30 -16.32
N GLN A 29 -15.66 17.13 -15.73
CA GLN A 29 -15.68 16.93 -14.28
C GLN A 29 -14.58 17.73 -13.59
N LEU A 30 -13.34 17.68 -14.09
CA LEU A 30 -12.23 18.50 -13.59
C LEU A 30 -12.52 20.00 -13.66
N SER A 31 -13.09 20.46 -14.79
CA SER A 31 -13.47 21.87 -14.97
C SER A 31 -14.65 22.30 -14.07
N ARG A 32 -15.50 21.38 -13.61
CA ARG A 32 -16.54 21.67 -12.62
C ARG A 32 -15.94 21.79 -11.23
N MET A 33 -15.10 20.83 -10.84
CA MET A 33 -14.38 20.83 -9.55
C MET A 33 -13.56 22.10 -9.36
N GLY A 34 -12.80 22.53 -10.37
CA GLY A 34 -12.02 23.78 -10.29
C GLY A 34 -12.88 25.04 -10.14
N ARG A 35 -14.08 25.07 -10.73
CA ARG A 35 -15.02 26.19 -10.55
C ARG A 35 -15.63 26.20 -9.15
N ASP A 36 -15.99 25.04 -8.63
CA ASP A 36 -16.54 24.89 -7.28
C ASP A 36 -15.50 25.29 -6.21
N LEU A 37 -14.26 24.83 -6.34
CA LEU A 37 -13.15 25.24 -5.48
C LEU A 37 -12.94 26.76 -5.51
N ASN A 38 -12.94 27.36 -6.71
CA ASN A 38 -12.76 28.81 -6.83
C ASN A 38 -13.91 29.59 -6.18
N GLN A 39 -15.16 29.11 -6.34
CA GLN A 39 -16.32 29.71 -5.70
C GLN A 39 -16.23 29.61 -4.17
N GLN A 40 -15.94 28.43 -3.62
CA GLN A 40 -15.81 28.22 -2.18
C GLN A 40 -14.65 29.03 -1.56
N ALA A 41 -13.54 29.18 -2.29
CA ALA A 41 -12.41 30.00 -1.86
C ALA A 41 -12.76 31.50 -1.78
N LEU A 42 -13.62 31.99 -2.67
CA LEU A 42 -14.06 33.39 -2.70
C LEU A 42 -15.15 33.69 -1.66
N GLU A 43 -16.02 32.72 -1.36
CA GLU A 43 -17.11 32.87 -0.38
C GLU A 43 -16.60 32.92 1.08
N GLY A 44 -15.40 32.41 1.37
CA GLY A 44 -14.72 32.57 2.67
C GLY A 44 -15.40 31.89 3.87
N ASN A 45 -16.44 31.08 3.65
CA ASN A 45 -17.25 30.46 4.71
C ASN A 45 -16.64 29.20 5.33
N LEU A 46 -15.58 28.64 4.73
CA LEU A 46 -14.93 27.40 5.19
C LEU A 46 -13.51 27.68 5.69
N LEU A 47 -13.10 26.98 6.75
CA LEU A 47 -11.69 26.89 7.15
C LEU A 47 -10.89 26.31 5.98
N ASN A 48 -9.78 26.96 5.60
CA ASN A 48 -8.93 26.55 4.48
C ASN A 48 -8.60 25.04 4.48
N LYS A 49 -8.40 24.45 5.66
CA LYS A 49 -8.14 23.01 5.82
C LYS A 49 -9.30 22.12 5.35
N ALA A 50 -10.54 22.49 5.66
CA ALA A 50 -11.72 21.71 5.28
C ALA A 50 -11.97 21.76 3.77
N LEU A 51 -11.69 22.91 3.14
CA LEU A 51 -11.77 23.09 1.69
C LEU A 51 -10.75 22.21 0.96
N ILE A 52 -9.51 22.15 1.47
CA ILE A 52 -8.46 21.27 0.94
C ILE A 52 -8.88 19.80 1.05
N GLU A 53 -9.30 19.34 2.24
CA GLU A 53 -9.73 17.94 2.46
C GLU A 53 -10.90 17.53 1.55
N THR A 54 -11.88 18.42 1.35
CA THR A 54 -13.03 18.15 0.48
C THR A 54 -12.61 18.02 -0.99
N THR A 55 -11.70 18.88 -1.43
CA THR A 55 -11.17 18.86 -2.81
C THR A 55 -10.34 17.61 -3.06
N GLU A 56 -9.48 17.22 -2.11
CA GLU A 56 -8.70 16.00 -2.19
C GLU A 56 -9.60 14.76 -2.32
N ARG A 57 -10.70 14.70 -1.56
CA ARG A 57 -11.68 13.61 -1.66
C ARG A 57 -12.31 13.54 -3.05
N GLN A 58 -12.81 14.68 -3.57
CA GLN A 58 -13.45 14.69 -4.89
C GLN A 58 -12.48 14.32 -6.02
N LEU A 59 -11.21 14.72 -5.90
CA LEU A 59 -10.16 14.34 -6.86
C LEU A 59 -9.85 12.84 -6.78
N PHE A 60 -9.82 12.28 -5.58
CA PHE A 60 -9.59 10.86 -5.36
C PHE A 60 -10.71 10.00 -5.97
N GLU A 61 -11.98 10.34 -5.71
CA GLU A 61 -13.14 9.64 -6.30
C GLU A 61 -13.10 9.65 -7.84
N LEU A 62 -12.68 10.78 -8.43
CA LEU A 62 -12.54 10.92 -9.87
C LEU A 62 -11.40 10.06 -10.45
N ALA A 63 -10.35 9.83 -9.67
CA ALA A 63 -9.24 8.97 -10.06
C ALA A 63 -9.59 7.48 -9.91
N GLU A 64 -10.39 7.12 -8.91
CA GLU A 64 -10.77 5.73 -8.59
C GLU A 64 -11.75 5.12 -9.61
N ASP A 65 -12.58 5.94 -10.27
CA ASP A 65 -13.48 5.50 -11.35
C ASP A 65 -12.76 4.87 -12.56
N ARG A 66 -11.41 4.90 -12.59
CA ARG A 66 -10.57 4.17 -13.55
C ARG A 66 -10.39 2.68 -13.27
N GLN A 67 -10.66 2.17 -12.05
CA GLN A 67 -10.19 0.84 -11.64
C GLN A 67 -11.22 -0.30 -11.65
N THR A 68 -12.50 -0.07 -11.94
CA THR A 68 -13.49 -1.14 -12.08
C THR A 68 -13.42 -1.83 -13.44
N GLN A 69 -12.24 -2.31 -13.81
CA GLN A 69 -12.12 -3.39 -14.81
C GLN A 69 -12.56 -4.68 -14.12
N SER A 70 -13.81 -5.08 -14.32
CA SER A 70 -14.26 -6.43 -13.96
C SER A 70 -13.43 -7.43 -14.76
N ALA A 71 -12.39 -7.98 -14.14
CA ALA A 71 -11.54 -8.99 -14.75
C ALA A 71 -12.39 -10.23 -15.03
N GLY A 72 -12.45 -10.65 -16.30
CA GLY A 72 -13.15 -11.89 -16.66
C GLY A 72 -12.47 -13.12 -16.05
N ILE A 73 -13.21 -14.22 -15.91
CA ILE A 73 -12.68 -15.49 -15.35
C ILE A 73 -11.39 -15.96 -16.05
N ARG A 74 -11.27 -15.71 -17.36
CA ARG A 74 -10.07 -16.07 -18.14
C ARG A 74 -8.82 -15.31 -17.71
N SER A 75 -8.93 -14.00 -17.46
CA SER A 75 -7.79 -13.21 -16.99
C SER A 75 -7.39 -13.59 -15.57
N ALA A 76 -8.37 -13.86 -14.70
CA ALA A 76 -8.11 -14.34 -13.35
C ALA A 76 -7.38 -15.71 -13.34
N LEU A 77 -7.78 -16.62 -14.23
CA LEU A 77 -7.11 -17.92 -14.38
C LEU A 77 -5.66 -17.76 -14.86
N SER A 78 -5.40 -16.87 -15.82
CA SER A 78 -4.03 -16.57 -16.26
C SER A 78 -3.17 -16.06 -15.09
N SER A 79 -3.69 -15.10 -14.31
CA SER A 79 -2.97 -14.56 -13.16
C SER A 79 -2.74 -15.60 -12.05
N ALA A 80 -3.66 -16.55 -11.88
CA ALA A 80 -3.49 -17.65 -10.94
C ALA A 80 -2.36 -18.60 -11.38
N ILE A 81 -2.30 -18.93 -12.68
CA ILE A 81 -1.21 -19.75 -13.25
C ILE A 81 0.14 -19.04 -13.10
N ASP A 82 0.20 -17.75 -13.42
CA ASP A 82 1.43 -16.95 -13.24
C ASP A 82 1.90 -16.94 -11.76
N THR A 83 0.95 -16.90 -10.82
CA THR A 83 1.25 -16.98 -9.38
C THR A 83 1.83 -18.35 -9.01
N ILE A 84 1.27 -19.44 -9.54
CA ILE A 84 1.76 -20.80 -9.31
C ILE A 84 3.17 -20.98 -9.90
N ASP A 85 3.43 -20.48 -11.10
CA ASP A 85 4.75 -20.56 -11.73
C ASP A 85 5.80 -19.78 -10.94
N ARG A 86 5.45 -18.61 -10.39
CA ARG A 86 6.33 -17.87 -9.48
C ARG A 86 6.60 -18.66 -8.20
N ALA A 87 5.57 -19.28 -7.63
CA ALA A 87 5.70 -20.09 -6.43
C ALA A 87 6.60 -21.31 -6.65
N PHE A 88 6.47 -21.99 -7.79
CA PHE A 88 7.29 -23.15 -8.14
C PHE A 88 8.77 -22.79 -8.33
N ASN A 89 9.06 -21.60 -8.86
CA ASN A 89 10.42 -21.13 -9.10
C ASN A 89 11.09 -20.47 -7.87
N ALA A 90 10.35 -20.26 -6.78
CA ALA A 90 10.89 -19.71 -5.54
C ALA A 90 11.72 -20.77 -4.80
N LYS A 91 13.05 -20.54 -4.70
CA LYS A 91 14.01 -21.51 -4.16
C LYS A 91 13.75 -21.95 -2.71
N ASP A 92 13.12 -21.08 -1.91
CA ASP A 92 12.91 -21.30 -0.47
C ASP A 92 11.44 -21.55 -0.11
N GLY A 93 10.54 -21.69 -1.10
CA GLY A 93 9.10 -21.88 -0.88
C GLY A 93 8.36 -20.66 -0.32
N ILE A 94 9.08 -19.57 -0.03
CA ILE A 94 8.50 -18.29 0.38
C ILE A 94 8.18 -17.47 -0.87
N THR A 95 6.90 -17.22 -1.11
CA THR A 95 6.40 -16.49 -2.28
C THR A 95 6.09 -15.03 -1.97
N GLY A 96 5.84 -14.73 -0.69
CA GLY A 96 5.52 -13.40 -0.18
C GLY A 96 6.68 -12.76 0.58
N THR A 97 6.35 -11.73 1.36
CA THR A 97 7.32 -11.09 2.26
C THR A 97 7.60 -12.01 3.45
N PRO A 98 8.87 -12.39 3.70
CA PRO A 98 9.18 -13.30 4.80
C PRO A 98 8.85 -12.67 6.16
N THR A 99 8.31 -13.48 7.06
CA THR A 99 7.96 -13.06 8.42
C THR A 99 9.17 -13.06 9.36
N GLY A 100 10.23 -13.81 9.00
CA GLY A 100 11.40 -14.02 9.87
C GLY A 100 11.26 -15.19 10.83
N TYR A 101 10.07 -15.79 10.90
CA TYR A 101 9.80 -16.98 11.70
C TYR A 101 9.54 -18.15 10.76
N LYS A 102 10.50 -19.10 10.68
CA LYS A 102 10.43 -20.24 9.75
C LYS A 102 9.12 -21.03 9.86
N ASP A 103 8.64 -21.27 11.07
CA ASP A 103 7.40 -22.02 11.28
C ASP A 103 6.19 -21.26 10.74
N LEU A 104 6.18 -19.94 10.87
CA LEU A 104 5.12 -19.10 10.32
C LEU A 104 5.21 -19.02 8.81
N ASP A 105 6.42 -18.82 8.27
CA ASP A 105 6.68 -18.80 6.82
C ASP A 105 6.31 -20.12 6.15
N ASN A 106 6.51 -21.26 6.82
CA ASN A 106 6.08 -22.56 6.31
C ASN A 106 4.54 -22.70 6.25
N LEU A 107 3.82 -22.01 7.14
CA LEU A 107 2.36 -22.04 7.17
C LEU A 107 1.73 -21.02 6.21
N THR A 108 2.37 -19.86 6.02
CA THR A 108 1.81 -18.74 5.23
C THR A 108 2.47 -18.56 3.87
N CYS A 109 3.61 -19.20 3.62
CA CYS A 109 4.50 -18.92 2.48
C CYS A 109 4.98 -17.45 2.45
N GLY A 110 5.07 -16.82 3.62
CA GLY A 110 5.28 -15.38 3.78
C GLY A 110 3.99 -14.56 3.64
N TRP A 111 4.07 -13.25 3.85
CA TRP A 111 2.94 -12.33 3.71
C TRP A 111 2.62 -12.09 2.23
N GLN A 112 1.40 -12.44 1.82
CA GLN A 112 0.93 -12.26 0.45
C GLN A 112 0.31 -10.87 0.25
N CYS A 113 0.44 -10.31 -0.96
CA CYS A 113 -0.03 -8.95 -1.27
C CYS A 113 -1.55 -8.74 -1.14
N SER A 114 -2.34 -9.81 -1.11
CA SER A 114 -3.81 -9.74 -1.05
C SER A 114 -4.37 -9.92 0.36
N ASP A 115 -3.53 -10.19 1.35
CA ASP A 115 -3.97 -10.58 2.69
C ASP A 115 -4.02 -9.39 3.67
N LEU A 116 -5.07 -9.36 4.48
CA LEU A 116 -5.15 -8.53 5.68
C LEU A 116 -4.78 -9.37 6.90
N ILE A 117 -3.62 -9.09 7.48
CA ILE A 117 -3.10 -9.82 8.65
C ILE A 117 -3.45 -9.05 9.92
N VAL A 118 -4.17 -9.70 10.84
CA VAL A 118 -4.59 -9.10 12.11
C VAL A 118 -3.88 -9.79 13.28
N ILE A 119 -3.11 -9.03 14.05
CA ILE A 119 -2.43 -9.51 15.26
C ILE A 119 -3.22 -9.07 16.49
N ALA A 120 -3.91 -10.01 17.13
CA ALA A 120 -4.71 -9.74 18.32
C ALA A 120 -4.05 -10.28 19.61
N GLY A 121 -4.32 -9.63 20.73
CA GLY A 121 -3.95 -10.12 22.06
C GLY A 121 -4.25 -9.09 23.13
N ARG A 122 -4.06 -9.45 24.41
CA ARG A 122 -4.27 -8.54 25.55
C ARG A 122 -3.17 -7.47 25.67
N PRO A 123 -3.41 -6.31 26.32
CA PRO A 123 -2.35 -5.35 26.65
C PRO A 123 -1.12 -6.03 27.25
N SER A 124 0.07 -5.52 26.93
CA SER A 124 1.37 -6.05 27.37
C SER A 124 1.78 -7.45 26.83
N GLN A 125 1.00 -8.07 25.94
CA GLN A 125 1.36 -9.35 25.29
C GLN A 125 2.31 -9.18 24.07
N GLY A 126 3.00 -8.04 23.95
CA GLY A 126 4.04 -7.86 22.91
C GLY A 126 3.55 -7.68 21.46
N LYS A 127 2.28 -7.31 21.22
CA LYS A 127 1.74 -7.04 19.87
C LYS A 127 2.61 -6.09 19.05
N THR A 128 2.94 -4.95 19.63
CA THR A 128 3.74 -3.90 18.98
C THR A 128 5.16 -4.40 18.70
N THR A 129 5.77 -5.12 19.64
CA THR A 129 7.10 -5.71 19.45
C THR A 129 7.10 -6.73 18.33
N LEU A 130 6.11 -7.63 18.30
CA LEU A 130 5.97 -8.63 17.23
C LEU A 130 5.74 -7.96 15.86
N GLY A 131 4.89 -6.93 15.79
CA GLY A 131 4.68 -6.15 14.57
C GLY A 131 5.97 -5.47 14.07
N MET A 132 6.74 -4.87 14.97
CA MET A 132 8.03 -4.28 14.61
C MET A 132 9.08 -5.31 14.18
N ASN A 133 9.06 -6.53 14.75
CA ASN A 133 9.93 -7.61 14.28
C ASN A 133 9.57 -8.04 12.85
N PHE A 134 8.29 -8.08 12.48
CA PHE A 134 7.91 -8.34 11.09
C PHE A 134 8.42 -7.25 10.14
N VAL A 135 8.36 -5.98 10.57
CA VAL A 135 8.93 -4.86 9.81
C VAL A 135 10.44 -5.01 9.65
N GLU A 136 11.16 -5.36 10.71
CA GLU A 136 12.61 -5.61 10.67
C GLU A 136 12.97 -6.73 9.68
N ASN A 137 12.29 -7.87 9.75
CA ASN A 137 12.55 -8.99 8.85
C ASN A 137 12.22 -8.65 7.39
N ALA A 138 11.14 -7.90 7.17
CA ALA A 138 10.81 -7.38 5.84
C ALA A 138 11.88 -6.38 5.33
N LEU A 139 12.46 -5.54 6.19
CA LEU A 139 13.57 -4.65 5.83
C LEU A 139 14.84 -5.44 5.45
N ILE A 140 15.19 -6.46 6.23
CA ILE A 140 16.36 -7.30 5.94
C ILE A 140 16.19 -8.06 4.63
N ALA A 141 14.98 -8.59 4.38
CA ALA A 141 14.66 -9.31 3.16
C ALA A 141 14.67 -8.41 1.91
N THR A 142 14.19 -7.17 2.02
CA THR A 142 14.22 -6.18 0.93
C THR A 142 15.62 -5.65 0.66
N ALA A 143 16.51 -5.62 1.66
CA ALA A 143 17.91 -5.23 1.51
C ALA A 143 18.79 -6.31 0.83
N GLY A 144 18.43 -7.60 0.95
CA GLY A 144 19.25 -8.72 0.49
C GLY A 144 18.76 -9.48 -0.75
N ASN A 145 17.51 -9.31 -1.21
CA ASN A 145 16.91 -10.18 -2.23
C ASN A 145 16.15 -9.43 -3.34
N THR A 146 16.35 -9.86 -4.58
CA THR A 146 16.04 -9.14 -5.84
C THR A 146 14.55 -9.07 -6.20
N VAL A 147 13.66 -9.79 -5.51
CA VAL A 147 12.21 -9.83 -5.83
C VAL A 147 11.41 -8.78 -5.05
N LEU A 148 11.86 -8.39 -3.84
CA LEU A 148 11.23 -7.36 -2.99
C LEU A 148 12.10 -6.10 -2.87
N ALA A 149 13.28 -6.10 -3.50
CA ALA A 149 14.23 -4.99 -3.45
C ALA A 149 13.54 -3.68 -3.86
N ASN A 150 13.45 -2.74 -2.90
CA ASN A 150 12.86 -1.41 -2.99
C ASN A 150 11.36 -1.26 -2.66
N SER A 151 10.68 -2.24 -2.06
CA SER A 151 9.34 -1.97 -1.52
C SER A 151 9.41 -1.11 -0.25
N PRO A 152 8.85 0.11 -0.23
CA PRO A 152 8.82 0.92 0.98
C PRO A 152 7.88 0.31 2.01
N ILE A 153 8.28 0.33 3.28
CA ILE A 153 7.47 -0.13 4.40
C ILE A 153 6.94 1.09 5.16
N PHE A 154 5.62 1.14 5.35
CA PHE A 154 4.94 2.19 6.11
C PHE A 154 4.44 1.63 7.44
N VAL A 155 4.74 2.33 8.53
CA VAL A 155 4.27 1.99 9.87
C VAL A 155 3.43 3.14 10.41
N PHE A 156 2.17 2.85 10.72
CA PHE A 156 1.26 3.80 11.36
C PHE A 156 1.11 3.43 12.83
N SER A 157 1.51 4.34 13.72
CA SER A 157 1.39 4.15 15.17
C SER A 157 0.38 5.13 15.75
N LEU A 158 -0.64 4.60 16.41
CA LEU A 158 -1.69 5.38 17.06
C LEU A 158 -1.53 5.44 18.60
N GLU A 159 -0.72 4.55 19.17
CA GLU A 159 -0.53 4.46 20.63
C GLU A 159 0.84 5.00 21.06
N MET A 160 1.87 4.78 20.24
CA MET A 160 3.25 5.05 20.62
C MET A 160 3.92 6.08 19.72
N PRO A 161 4.71 7.02 20.29
CA PRO A 161 5.49 7.95 19.49
C PRO A 161 6.48 7.22 18.57
N GLU A 162 6.77 7.84 17.42
CA GLU A 162 7.69 7.30 16.42
C GLU A 162 9.10 7.02 16.98
N GLU A 163 9.61 7.91 17.83
CA GLU A 163 10.93 7.77 18.48
C GLU A 163 11.01 6.49 19.32
N GLN A 164 9.94 6.12 20.02
CA GLN A 164 9.92 4.92 20.85
C GLN A 164 9.87 3.64 20.01
N LEU A 165 9.25 3.68 18.83
CA LEU A 165 9.28 2.56 17.89
C LEU A 165 10.65 2.43 17.25
N MET A 166 11.28 3.54 16.88
CA MET A 166 12.63 3.56 16.31
C MET A 166 13.67 3.03 17.29
N LEU A 167 13.63 3.44 18.56
CA LEU A 167 14.52 2.90 19.59
C LEU A 167 14.39 1.37 19.73
N ARG A 168 13.18 0.83 19.61
CA ARG A 168 12.97 -0.62 19.64
C ARG A 168 13.52 -1.32 18.41
N LEU A 169 13.31 -0.74 17.23
CA LEU A 169 13.87 -1.27 15.99
C LEU A 169 15.40 -1.28 16.04
N MET A 170 16.03 -0.19 16.49
CA MET A 170 17.48 -0.11 16.66
C MET A 170 17.99 -1.08 17.73
N SER A 171 17.28 -1.21 18.85
CA SER A 171 17.58 -2.18 19.90
C SER A 171 17.56 -3.61 19.38
N SER A 172 16.59 -3.94 18.52
CA SER A 172 16.46 -5.27 17.91
C SER A 172 17.59 -5.55 16.92
N ILE A 173 17.83 -4.63 15.98
CA ILE A 173 18.87 -4.76 14.95
C ILE A 173 20.27 -4.81 15.58
N GLY A 174 20.57 -3.85 16.47
CA GLY A 174 21.86 -3.72 17.13
C GLY A 174 22.07 -4.67 18.31
N ARG A 175 21.05 -5.48 18.66
CA ARG A 175 21.05 -6.36 19.84
C ARG A 175 21.44 -5.63 21.13
N LEU A 176 20.98 -4.39 21.26
CA LEU A 176 21.26 -3.51 22.40
C LEU A 176 20.13 -3.58 23.43
N ASP A 177 20.48 -3.47 24.71
CA ASP A 177 19.49 -3.40 25.77
C ASP A 177 18.68 -2.10 25.70
N MET A 178 17.35 -2.21 25.60
CA MET A 178 16.44 -1.07 25.50
C MET A 178 16.47 -0.18 26.76
N SER A 179 16.77 -0.75 27.93
CA SER A 179 16.93 0.00 29.18
C SER A 179 18.21 0.84 29.18
N GLN A 180 19.29 0.34 28.58
CA GLN A 180 20.55 1.07 28.40
C GLN A 180 20.38 2.19 27.37
N LEU A 181 19.73 1.90 26.24
CA LEU A 181 19.40 2.91 25.22
C LEU A 181 18.54 4.04 25.78
N ARG A 182 17.56 3.72 26.64
CA ARG A 182 16.70 4.72 27.27
C ARG A 182 17.42 5.53 28.35
N SER A 183 18.33 4.90 29.10
CA SER A 183 19.06 5.56 30.19
C SER A 183 20.33 6.28 29.74
N GLY A 184 20.74 6.10 28.48
CA GLY A 184 21.98 6.65 27.93
C GLY A 184 23.26 6.02 28.50
N ARG A 185 23.13 4.94 29.28
CA ARG A 185 24.24 4.19 29.87
C ARG A 185 24.56 2.99 28.99
N LEU A 186 25.18 3.26 27.85
CA LEU A 186 25.68 2.22 26.97
C LEU A 186 27.10 1.88 27.43
N ASP A 187 27.34 0.60 27.78
CA ASP A 187 28.71 0.13 27.99
C ASP A 187 29.50 0.32 26.68
N ASP A 188 30.71 0.88 26.76
CA ASP A 188 31.55 1.23 25.61
C ASP A 188 31.88 0.04 24.67
N GLY A 189 31.58 -1.20 25.09
CA GLY A 189 31.74 -2.41 24.28
C GLY A 189 30.60 -2.71 23.28
N GLY A 190 29.54 -1.90 23.22
CA GLY A 190 28.37 -2.14 22.37
C GLY A 190 28.35 -1.44 21.00
N TRP A 191 29.32 -0.56 20.71
CA TRP A 191 29.37 0.24 19.47
C TRP A 191 30.37 -0.29 18.43
N GLU A 192 31.19 -1.28 18.78
CA GLU A 192 32.11 -1.95 17.86
C GLU A 192 31.52 -3.31 17.43
N ASN A 193 30.63 -3.32 16.44
CA ASN A 193 30.44 -4.40 15.45
C ASN A 193 29.40 -4.01 14.40
#